data_AF-A0AA97GHG7-F1
#
_entry.id   AF-A0AA97GHG7-F1
#
_cell.length_a   1.000
_cell.length_b   1.000
_cell.length_c   1.000
_cell.angle_alpha   90.00
_cell.angle_beta   90.00
_cell.angle_gamma   90.00
#
_symmetry.space_group_name_H-M   'P 1'
#
loop_
_entity.id
_entity.type
_entity.pdbx_description
1 polymer ?
#
loop_
_entity_poly.entity_id
_entity_poly.type
_entity_poly.pdbx_seq_one_letter_code
_entity_poly.pdbx_strand_id
1 'polypeptide(L)'
;MKLMIFILGLAFLECKANDFKRDIIMPSYRMLSFNYDSKYLIYEPSISDEYPPPRNEKDFFLLVEKAASGDSNSNLLLFKLFLKDSNCKYFDFKPSIPNFICKKAVNYLIESVNINPDNNMALFEMSKLYHKGVVLNENVNKANLILDKIIKKGGRDSVLVCDYLVEITLFDDDGNIKNIDKSRYYADIGAKNGSEKCKKYLNDIDNYMKN
;
A
#
# COMPACT_ATOMS: atom_id res chain seq x y z
N MET A 1 67.07 -9.54 31.76
CA MET A 1 65.68 -9.36 32.21
C MET A 1 64.95 -8.57 31.13
N LYS A 2 63.92 -9.16 30.50
CA LYS A 2 63.35 -8.74 29.22
C LYS A 2 62.59 -7.40 29.32
N LEU A 3 62.85 -6.51 28.35
CA LEU A 3 62.11 -5.29 28.07
C LEU A 3 60.77 -5.66 27.41
N MET A 4 59.64 -5.42 28.10
CA MET A 4 58.30 -5.59 27.53
C MET A 4 57.84 -4.28 26.90
N ILE A 5 57.80 -4.23 25.57
CA ILE A 5 57.20 -3.16 24.80
C ILE A 5 55.69 -3.49 24.69
N PHE A 6 54.85 -2.70 25.36
CA PHE A 6 53.40 -2.73 25.16
C PHE A 6 53.07 -1.91 23.91
N ILE A 7 52.80 -2.59 22.80
CA ILE A 7 52.22 -1.96 21.61
C ILE A 7 50.71 -1.85 21.87
N LEU A 8 50.24 -0.65 22.23
CA LEU A 8 48.81 -0.33 22.16
C LEU A 8 48.40 -0.35 20.68
N GLY A 9 47.75 -1.43 20.27
CA GLY A 9 47.04 -1.49 19.01
C GLY A 9 45.85 -0.54 19.05
N LEU A 10 46.00 0.63 18.44
CA LEU A 10 44.89 1.48 18.04
C LEU A 10 44.05 0.68 17.04
N ALA A 11 42.94 0.12 17.53
CA ALA A 11 41.89 -0.41 16.69
C ALA A 11 41.35 0.74 15.84
N PHE A 12 41.71 0.77 14.57
CA PHE A 12 41.00 1.55 13.56
C PHE A 12 39.56 1.03 13.54
N LEU A 13 38.65 1.75 14.22
CA LEU A 13 37.25 1.75 13.83
C LEU A 13 37.20 2.40 12.46
N GLU A 14 37.36 1.58 11.42
CA GLU A 14 36.87 1.92 10.10
C GLU A 14 35.35 2.09 10.23
N CYS A 15 34.91 3.34 10.43
CA CYS A 15 33.58 3.74 10.05
C CYS A 15 33.45 3.44 8.56
N LYS A 16 32.92 2.27 8.22
CA LYS A 16 32.25 2.08 6.94
C LYS A 16 31.04 2.99 6.97
N ALA A 17 31.26 4.27 6.65
CA ALA A 17 30.24 5.11 6.08
C ALA A 17 29.76 4.32 4.86
N ASN A 18 28.64 3.64 5.02
CA ASN A 18 27.97 2.94 3.96
C ASN A 18 27.60 4.05 2.97
N ASP A 19 28.40 4.20 1.93
CA ASP A 19 28.21 5.16 0.85
C ASP A 19 27.04 4.65 -0.01
N PHE A 20 25.87 4.57 0.63
CA PHE A 20 24.61 4.39 -0.05
C PHE A 20 24.36 5.75 -0.69
N LYS A 21 24.87 5.92 -1.91
CA LYS A 21 24.31 6.86 -2.87
C LYS A 21 22.81 6.51 -2.95
N ARG A 22 22.02 7.09 -2.05
CA ARG A 22 20.57 7.14 -2.20
C ARG A 22 20.41 7.91 -3.49
N ASP A 23 19.98 7.25 -4.56
CA ASP A 23 19.51 7.96 -5.74
C ASP A 23 18.46 8.95 -5.26
N ILE A 24 18.85 10.22 -5.20
CA ILE A 24 17.99 11.31 -4.78
C ILE A 24 16.99 11.46 -5.93
N ILE A 25 15.77 11.03 -5.67
CA ILE A 25 14.68 11.18 -6.64
C ILE A 25 13.95 12.45 -6.27
N MET A 26 13.98 13.41 -7.19
CA MET A 26 13.19 14.62 -7.07
C MET A 26 11.70 14.30 -7.22
N PRO A 27 10.81 14.99 -6.49
CA PRO A 27 9.38 14.81 -6.66
C PRO A 27 8.96 15.29 -8.05
N SER A 28 8.11 14.51 -8.71
CA SER A 28 7.47 14.97 -9.95
C SER A 28 6.32 15.93 -9.65
N TYR A 29 5.87 16.64 -10.68
CA TYR A 29 4.63 17.42 -10.59
C TYR A 29 3.43 16.58 -10.12
N ARG A 30 3.31 15.32 -10.58
CA ARG A 30 2.21 14.43 -10.17
C ARG A 30 2.24 14.06 -8.70
N MET A 31 3.44 13.95 -8.11
CA MET A 31 3.58 13.75 -6.67
C MET A 31 3.17 14.98 -5.87
N LEU A 32 3.59 16.18 -6.31
CA LEU A 32 3.26 17.43 -5.61
C LEU A 32 1.79 17.83 -5.76
N SER A 33 1.15 17.39 -6.83
CA SER A 33 -0.30 17.55 -7.06
C SER A 33 -1.13 16.39 -6.48
N PHE A 34 -0.55 15.49 -5.69
CA PHE A 34 -1.26 14.34 -5.14
C PHE A 34 -2.37 14.76 -4.18
N ASN A 35 -3.50 14.07 -4.27
CA ASN A 35 -4.57 14.11 -3.27
C ASN A 35 -5.04 12.68 -3.00
N TYR A 36 -5.51 12.43 -1.78
CA TYR A 36 -6.07 11.14 -1.41
C TYR A 36 -7.34 10.86 -2.20
N ASP A 37 -7.48 9.62 -2.68
CA ASP A 37 -8.73 9.18 -3.29
C ASP A 37 -9.85 9.20 -2.24
N SER A 38 -11.09 9.48 -2.66
CA SER A 38 -12.26 9.59 -1.78
C SER A 38 -12.44 8.39 -0.84
N LYS A 39 -12.06 7.18 -1.30
CA LYS A 39 -12.14 5.97 -0.47
C LYS A 39 -11.26 6.04 0.78
N TYR A 40 -10.07 6.64 0.68
CA TYR A 40 -9.18 6.80 1.83
C TYR A 40 -9.65 7.93 2.74
N LEU A 41 -10.30 8.97 2.20
CA LEU A 41 -10.91 10.04 3.00
C LEU A 41 -12.15 9.56 3.77
N ILE A 42 -12.93 8.64 3.20
CA ILE A 42 -14.06 8.02 3.93
C ILE A 42 -13.53 7.11 5.05
N TYR A 43 -12.44 6.37 4.79
CA TYR A 43 -11.81 5.52 5.79
C TYR A 43 -11.16 6.35 6.90
N GLU A 44 -10.37 7.36 6.55
CA GLU A 44 -9.70 8.26 7.51
C GLU A 44 -9.91 9.72 7.10
N PRO A 45 -10.95 10.39 7.62
CA PRO A 45 -11.28 11.76 7.26
C PRO A 45 -10.19 12.78 7.60
N SER A 46 -9.40 12.55 8.65
CA SER A 46 -8.31 13.44 9.08
C SER A 46 -7.00 13.17 8.35
N ILE A 47 -6.92 12.20 7.43
CA ILE A 47 -5.65 11.79 6.82
C ILE A 47 -4.91 12.94 6.11
N SER A 48 -5.65 13.89 5.54
CA SER A 48 -5.04 15.05 4.87
C SER A 48 -4.44 16.05 5.85
N ASP A 49 -4.91 16.07 7.10
CA ASP A 49 -4.42 16.95 8.16
C ASP A 49 -3.27 16.28 8.92
N GLU A 50 -3.40 14.99 9.22
CA GLU A 50 -2.39 14.22 9.96
C GLU A 50 -1.18 13.88 9.08
N TYR A 51 -1.41 13.56 7.80
CA TYR A 51 -0.41 13.14 6.83
C TYR A 51 -0.56 13.93 5.51
N PRO A 52 -0.31 15.25 5.52
CA PRO A 52 -0.54 16.09 4.36
C PRO A 52 0.36 15.67 3.19
N PRO A 53 -0.19 15.57 1.96
CA PRO A 53 0.61 15.42 0.76
C PRO A 53 1.61 16.57 0.59
N PRO A 54 2.84 16.31 0.11
CA PRO A 54 3.82 17.35 -0.11
C PRO A 54 3.34 18.32 -1.20
N ARG A 55 3.50 19.63 -0.99
CA ARG A 55 3.10 20.67 -1.96
C ARG A 55 4.27 21.30 -2.69
N ASN A 56 5.49 21.06 -2.20
CA ASN A 56 6.74 21.49 -2.80
C ASN A 56 7.87 20.50 -2.48
N GLU A 57 9.06 20.76 -3.02
CA GLU A 57 10.25 19.92 -2.85
C GLU A 57 10.69 19.79 -1.38
N LYS A 58 10.60 20.86 -0.59
CA LYS A 58 10.94 20.85 0.83
C LYS A 58 10.02 19.92 1.61
N ASP A 59 8.71 19.99 1.38
CA ASP A 59 7.74 19.10 2.03
C ASP A 59 8.00 17.64 1.67
N PHE A 60 8.34 17.37 0.42
CA PHE A 60 8.67 16.02 -0.05
C PHE A 60 9.93 15.47 0.64
N PHE A 61 11.00 16.26 0.75
CA PHE A 61 12.20 15.79 1.44
C PHE A 61 11.99 15.62 2.94
N LEU A 62 11.21 16.48 3.59
CA LEU A 62 10.80 16.27 4.98
C LEU A 62 10.03 14.95 5.15
N LEU A 63 9.15 14.62 4.20
CA LEU A 63 8.44 13.33 4.19
C LEU A 63 9.40 12.14 4.05
N VAL A 64 10.40 12.24 3.16
CA VAL A 64 11.45 11.22 2.99
C VAL A 64 12.27 11.04 4.28
N GLU A 65 12.62 12.13 4.96
CA GLU A 65 13.34 12.09 6.23
C GLU A 65 12.53 11.44 7.36
N LYS A 66 11.25 11.77 7.49
CA LYS A 66 10.34 11.11 8.44
C LYS A 66 10.23 9.61 8.17
N ALA A 67 10.04 9.21 6.91
CA ALA A 67 10.00 7.81 6.54
C ALA A 67 11.31 7.07 6.87
N ALA A 68 12.45 7.69 6.59
CA ALA A 68 13.77 7.15 6.92
C ALA A 68 14.02 7.07 8.44
N SER A 69 13.30 7.86 9.23
CA SER A 69 13.35 7.86 10.70
C SER A 69 12.37 6.86 11.33
N GLY A 70 11.69 6.04 10.52
CA GLY A 70 10.77 5.00 11.00
C GLY A 70 9.31 5.42 11.10
N ASP A 71 8.89 6.51 10.43
CA ASP A 71 7.47 6.88 10.39
C ASP A 71 6.70 6.03 9.36
N SER A 72 5.82 5.15 9.84
CA SER A 72 5.05 4.21 9.00
C SER A 72 4.12 4.92 8.01
N ASN A 73 3.49 6.03 8.42
CA ASN A 73 2.52 6.73 7.58
C ASN A 73 3.20 7.58 6.49
N SER A 74 4.39 8.11 6.76
CA SER A 74 5.26 8.73 5.75
C SER A 74 5.71 7.70 4.71
N ASN A 75 6.07 6.49 5.14
CA ASN A 75 6.34 5.37 4.24
C ASN A 75 5.10 5.04 3.38
N LEU A 76 3.90 4.96 3.97
CA LEU A 76 2.66 4.70 3.23
C LEU A 76 2.34 5.81 2.21
N LEU A 77 2.52 7.08 2.57
CA LEU A 77 2.32 8.20 1.67
C LEU A 77 3.35 8.18 0.53
N LEU A 78 4.62 7.94 0.81
CA LEU A 78 5.65 7.79 -0.23
C LEU A 78 5.33 6.65 -1.19
N PHE A 79 4.84 5.50 -0.69
CA PHE A 79 4.33 4.45 -1.57
C PHE A 79 3.28 5.00 -2.54
N LYS A 80 2.26 5.71 -2.06
CA LYS A 80 1.21 6.29 -2.92
C LYS A 80 1.75 7.32 -3.92
N LEU A 81 2.72 8.14 -3.52
CA LEU A 81 3.34 9.13 -4.40
C LEU A 81 4.17 8.47 -5.51
N PHE A 82 5.08 7.56 -5.15
CA PHE A 82 5.89 6.82 -6.12
C PHE A 82 5.04 5.98 -7.05
N LEU A 83 3.92 5.46 -6.57
CA LEU A 83 2.99 4.69 -7.36
C LEU A 83 2.37 5.49 -8.52
N LYS A 84 2.06 6.79 -8.33
CA LYS A 84 1.53 7.68 -9.39
C LYS A 84 2.49 7.86 -10.56
N ASP A 85 3.80 7.76 -10.30
CA ASP A 85 4.84 7.84 -11.32
C ASP A 85 5.34 6.48 -11.82
N SER A 86 4.91 5.41 -11.17
CA SER A 86 5.37 4.07 -11.47
C SER A 86 4.67 3.47 -12.69
N ASN A 87 5.25 2.38 -13.20
CA ASN A 87 4.55 1.46 -14.10
C ASN A 87 3.87 0.30 -13.36
N CYS A 88 3.75 0.35 -12.02
CA CYS A 88 2.99 -0.64 -11.27
C CYS A 88 1.52 -0.53 -11.69
N LYS A 89 1.04 -1.49 -12.47
CA LYS A 89 -0.36 -1.54 -12.90
C LYS A 89 -1.06 -2.62 -12.09
N TYR A 90 -1.95 -2.23 -11.17
CA TYR A 90 -2.74 -3.18 -10.38
C TYR A 90 -3.83 -3.88 -11.20
N PHE A 91 -4.19 -3.32 -12.36
CA PHE A 91 -5.38 -3.68 -13.12
C PHE A 91 -5.08 -4.08 -14.57
N ASP A 92 -3.81 -4.08 -15.01
CA ASP A 92 -3.49 -4.51 -16.38
C ASP A 92 -3.23 -6.02 -16.42
N PHE A 93 -3.89 -6.70 -17.35
CA PHE A 93 -3.82 -8.15 -17.57
C PHE A 93 -2.45 -8.67 -18.06
N LYS A 94 -1.48 -7.78 -18.34
CA LYS A 94 -0.11 -8.15 -18.68
C LYS A 94 0.86 -7.60 -17.64
N PRO A 95 1.62 -8.44 -16.93
CA PRO A 95 2.62 -7.96 -16.00
C PRO A 95 3.66 -7.14 -16.78
N SER A 96 3.69 -5.83 -16.52
CA SER A 96 4.82 -4.99 -16.91
C SER A 96 6.00 -5.39 -16.03
N ILE A 97 7.20 -5.49 -16.62
CA ILE A 97 8.43 -5.63 -15.83
C ILE A 97 8.50 -4.41 -14.89
N PRO A 98 8.49 -4.60 -13.55
CA PRO A 98 8.47 -3.48 -12.62
C PRO A 98 9.71 -2.61 -12.79
N ASN A 99 9.51 -1.32 -13.08
CA ASN A 99 10.60 -0.38 -13.18
C ASN A 99 11.13 -0.01 -11.78
N PHE A 100 12.20 0.77 -11.75
CA PHE A 100 12.81 1.21 -10.49
C PHE A 100 11.84 1.98 -9.58
N ILE A 101 11.01 2.86 -10.15
CA ILE A 101 10.00 3.64 -9.42
C ILE A 101 8.95 2.72 -8.78
N CYS A 102 8.51 1.69 -9.50
CA CYS A 102 7.57 0.67 -9.00
C CYS A 102 8.17 -0.11 -7.82
N LYS A 103 9.41 -0.61 -7.96
CA LYS A 103 10.12 -1.28 -6.87
C LYS A 103 10.29 -0.38 -5.65
N LYS A 104 10.64 0.90 -5.86
CA LYS A 104 10.79 1.87 -4.78
C LYS A 104 9.47 2.14 -4.06
N ALA A 105 8.36 2.27 -4.79
CA ALA A 105 7.03 2.37 -4.20
C ALA A 105 6.75 1.16 -3.29
N VAL A 106 6.91 -0.06 -3.83
CA VAL A 106 6.63 -1.30 -3.10
C VAL A 106 7.51 -1.42 -1.85
N ASN A 107 8.79 -1.03 -1.93
CA ASN A 107 9.67 -1.03 -0.76
C ASN A 107 9.15 -0.10 0.35
N TYR A 108 8.69 1.12 0.03
CA TYR A 108 8.08 1.99 1.03
C TYR A 108 6.84 1.35 1.68
N LEU A 109 6.02 0.60 0.92
CA LEU A 109 4.89 -0.11 1.50
C LEU A 109 5.32 -1.26 2.43
N ILE A 110 6.36 -2.01 2.04
CA ILE A 110 6.94 -3.06 2.88
C ILE A 110 7.43 -2.46 4.21
N GLU A 111 8.19 -1.36 4.15
CA GLU A 111 8.66 -0.68 5.37
C GLU A 111 7.50 -0.17 6.22
N SER A 112 6.46 0.42 5.59
CA SER A 112 5.26 0.86 6.32
C SER A 112 4.61 -0.28 7.11
N VAL A 113 4.44 -1.46 6.50
CA VAL A 113 3.85 -2.65 7.13
C VAL A 113 4.79 -3.26 8.18
N ASN A 114 6.11 -3.25 7.96
CA ASN A 114 7.08 -3.74 8.94
C ASN A 114 7.08 -2.89 10.21
N ILE A 115 6.97 -1.56 10.05
CA ILE A 115 6.93 -0.60 11.17
C ILE A 115 5.58 -0.67 11.91
N ASN A 116 4.47 -0.73 11.18
CA ASN A 116 3.13 -0.81 11.75
C ASN A 116 2.31 -1.93 11.08
N PRO A 117 2.39 -3.17 11.58
CA PRO A 117 1.72 -4.32 10.98
C PRO A 117 0.21 -4.33 11.17
N ASP A 118 -0.36 -3.41 11.95
CA ASP A 118 -1.80 -3.28 12.19
C ASP A 118 -2.46 -2.14 11.39
N ASN A 119 -1.68 -1.41 10.56
CA ASN A 119 -2.20 -0.38 9.67
C ASN A 119 -3.03 -1.01 8.54
N ASN A 120 -4.36 -1.00 8.69
CA ASN A 120 -5.28 -1.62 7.73
C ASN A 120 -5.19 -0.99 6.32
N MET A 121 -4.82 0.29 6.19
CA MET A 121 -4.62 0.92 4.88
C MET A 121 -3.38 0.37 4.19
N ALA A 122 -2.26 0.22 4.90
CA ALA A 122 -1.04 -0.38 4.35
C ALA A 122 -1.25 -1.87 4.03
N LEU A 123 -1.91 -2.62 4.92
CA LEU A 123 -2.27 -4.02 4.69
C LEU A 123 -3.20 -4.20 3.48
N PHE A 124 -4.17 -3.30 3.28
CA PHE A 124 -5.03 -3.32 2.11
C PHE A 124 -4.22 -3.16 0.82
N GLU A 125 -3.32 -2.18 0.75
CA GLU A 125 -2.46 -2.00 -0.43
C GLU A 125 -1.53 -3.19 -0.65
N MET A 126 -1.01 -3.78 0.42
CA MET A 126 -0.16 -4.96 0.37
C MET A 126 -0.92 -6.17 -0.19
N SER A 127 -2.20 -6.33 0.20
CA SER A 127 -3.04 -7.42 -0.30
C SER A 127 -3.23 -7.36 -1.83
N LYS A 128 -3.35 -6.15 -2.40
CA LYS A 128 -3.43 -5.96 -3.86
C LYS A 128 -2.15 -6.40 -4.57
N LEU A 129 -0.98 -6.14 -3.97
CA LEU A 129 0.29 -6.61 -4.53
C LEU A 129 0.40 -8.13 -4.48
N TYR A 130 -0.02 -8.77 -3.38
CA TYR A 130 -0.05 -10.22 -3.28
C TYR A 130 -1.00 -10.87 -4.28
N HIS A 131 -2.15 -10.27 -4.60
CA HIS A 131 -3.03 -10.81 -5.65
C HIS A 131 -2.43 -10.78 -7.05
N LYS A 132 -1.53 -9.84 -7.34
CA LYS A 132 -1.02 -9.62 -8.70
C LYS A 132 0.43 -10.04 -8.92
N GLY A 133 1.16 -10.37 -7.85
CA GLY A 133 2.57 -10.73 -7.94
C GLY A 133 3.46 -9.58 -8.46
N VAL A 134 3.11 -8.33 -8.13
CA VAL A 134 3.89 -7.16 -8.57
C VAL A 134 5.01 -6.90 -7.56
N VAL A 135 6.27 -7.14 -7.98
CA VAL A 135 7.51 -7.06 -7.17
C VAL A 135 7.59 -8.14 -6.07
N LEU A 136 6.47 -8.43 -5.41
CA LEU A 136 6.28 -9.56 -4.51
C LEU A 136 5.83 -10.79 -5.29
N ASN A 137 6.09 -11.98 -4.77
CA ASN A 137 5.48 -13.19 -5.32
C ASN A 137 3.97 -13.16 -5.12
N GLU A 138 3.24 -13.62 -6.12
CA GLU A 138 1.79 -13.80 -6.00
C GLU A 138 1.48 -14.75 -4.84
N ASN A 139 0.51 -14.36 -4.01
CA ASN A 139 0.01 -15.16 -2.91
C ASN A 139 -1.45 -14.78 -2.61
N VAL A 140 -2.36 -15.30 -3.44
CA VAL A 140 -3.80 -15.04 -3.34
C VAL A 140 -4.38 -15.43 -1.97
N ASN A 141 -3.90 -16.53 -1.38
CA ASN A 141 -4.36 -16.97 -0.06
C ASN A 141 -4.00 -15.94 1.02
N LYS A 142 -2.76 -15.44 1.02
CA LYS A 142 -2.32 -14.41 1.97
C LYS A 142 -3.08 -13.10 1.78
N ALA A 143 -3.29 -12.69 0.53
CA ALA A 143 -4.08 -11.50 0.22
C ALA A 143 -5.52 -11.61 0.76
N ASN A 144 -6.20 -12.72 0.47
CA ASN A 144 -7.56 -12.97 0.94
C ASN A 144 -7.64 -13.03 2.47
N LEU A 145 -6.68 -13.65 3.15
CA LEU A 145 -6.65 -13.69 4.62
C LEU A 145 -6.53 -12.29 5.23
N ILE A 146 -5.70 -11.42 4.66
CA ILE A 146 -5.57 -10.02 5.10
C ILE A 146 -6.90 -9.28 4.90
N LEU A 147 -7.49 -9.36 3.72
CA LEU A 147 -8.74 -8.68 3.40
C LEU A 147 -9.90 -9.17 4.28
N ASP A 148 -10.01 -10.49 4.50
CA ASP A 148 -11.00 -11.08 5.39
C ASP A 148 -10.84 -10.60 6.83
N LYS A 149 -9.61 -10.41 7.31
CA LYS A 149 -9.35 -9.83 8.63
C LYS A 149 -9.82 -8.38 8.71
N ILE A 150 -9.57 -7.57 7.66
CA ILE A 150 -9.96 -6.16 7.63
C ILE A 150 -11.48 -6.03 7.56
N ILE A 151 -12.17 -6.71 6.63
CA ILE A 151 -13.62 -6.53 6.46
C ILE A 151 -14.42 -6.97 7.68
N LYS A 152 -13.94 -7.97 8.43
CA LYS A 152 -14.58 -8.45 9.68
C LYS A 152 -14.49 -7.45 10.84
N LYS A 153 -13.61 -6.46 10.79
CA LYS A 153 -13.58 -5.36 11.78
C LYS A 153 -14.83 -4.46 11.68
N GLY A 154 -15.53 -4.46 10.54
CA GLY A 154 -16.72 -3.63 10.33
C GLY A 154 -16.40 -2.14 10.23
N GLY A 155 -17.41 -1.29 10.35
CA GLY A 155 -17.26 0.17 10.30
C GLY A 155 -16.49 0.64 9.06
N ARG A 156 -15.61 1.62 9.24
CA ARG A 156 -14.81 2.19 8.15
C ARG A 156 -13.84 1.19 7.51
N ASP A 157 -13.34 0.21 8.25
CA ASP A 157 -12.47 -0.85 7.72
C ASP A 157 -13.18 -1.66 6.64
N SER A 158 -14.47 -1.99 6.87
CA SER A 158 -15.25 -2.69 5.85
C SER A 158 -15.47 -1.84 4.59
N VAL A 159 -15.66 -0.54 4.74
CA VAL A 159 -15.82 0.40 3.61
C VAL A 159 -14.52 0.50 2.80
N LEU A 160 -13.36 0.47 3.45
CA LEU A 160 -12.04 0.51 2.79
C LEU A 160 -11.87 -0.63 1.78
N VAL A 161 -12.31 -1.85 2.13
CA VAL A 161 -11.97 -3.06 1.38
C VAL A 161 -13.13 -3.69 0.60
N CYS A 162 -14.40 -3.37 0.93
CA CYS A 162 -15.56 -4.07 0.34
C CYS A 162 -15.57 -4.00 -1.18
N ASP A 163 -15.24 -2.84 -1.74
CA ASP A 163 -15.17 -2.59 -3.17
C ASP A 163 -14.24 -3.59 -3.88
N TYR A 164 -13.01 -3.69 -3.40
CA TYR A 164 -12.02 -4.58 -3.98
C TYR A 164 -12.40 -6.05 -3.81
N LEU A 165 -12.93 -6.42 -2.63
CA LEU A 165 -13.41 -7.77 -2.36
C LEU A 165 -14.56 -8.18 -3.30
N VAL A 166 -15.48 -7.26 -3.60
CA VAL A 166 -16.56 -7.47 -4.57
C VAL A 166 -15.98 -7.70 -5.96
N GLU A 167 -15.06 -6.85 -6.42
CA GLU A 167 -14.46 -6.95 -7.76
C GLU A 167 -13.74 -8.29 -7.98
N ILE A 168 -12.87 -8.70 -7.04
CA ILE A 168 -12.07 -9.95 -7.18
C ILE A 168 -12.86 -11.24 -6.98
N THR A 169 -14.08 -11.16 -6.42
CA THR A 169 -14.95 -12.34 -6.22
C THR A 169 -16.06 -12.44 -7.25
N LEU A 170 -16.52 -11.32 -7.76
CA LEU A 170 -17.57 -11.30 -8.78
C LEU A 170 -17.03 -11.83 -10.10
N PHE A 171 -15.83 -11.40 -10.51
CA PHE A 171 -15.26 -11.75 -11.81
C PHE A 171 -13.99 -12.60 -11.66
N ASP A 172 -13.76 -13.50 -12.62
CA ASP A 172 -12.44 -14.09 -12.85
C ASP A 172 -11.55 -13.11 -13.63
N ASP A 173 -10.30 -13.51 -13.91
CA ASP A 173 -9.36 -12.67 -14.66
C ASP A 173 -9.75 -12.52 -16.15
N ASP A 174 -10.71 -13.31 -16.65
CA ASP A 174 -11.27 -13.19 -18.01
C ASP A 174 -12.57 -12.35 -18.04
N GLY A 175 -13.03 -11.86 -16.87
CA GLY A 175 -14.24 -11.06 -16.73
C GLY A 175 -15.53 -11.88 -16.66
N ASN A 176 -15.45 -13.21 -16.55
CA ASN A 176 -16.62 -14.06 -16.34
C ASN A 176 -17.04 -14.05 -14.88
N ILE A 177 -18.32 -14.25 -14.63
CA ILE A 177 -18.82 -14.32 -13.26
C ILE A 177 -18.28 -15.56 -12.56
N LYS A 178 -17.69 -15.36 -11.38
CA LYS A 178 -17.01 -16.37 -10.60
C LYS A 178 -17.81 -16.80 -9.37
N ASN A 179 -18.18 -15.87 -8.50
CA ASN A 179 -18.89 -16.18 -7.26
C ASN A 179 -19.81 -15.04 -6.81
N ILE A 180 -21.06 -15.08 -7.28
CA ILE A 180 -22.09 -14.08 -6.96
C ILE A 180 -22.38 -14.06 -5.46
N ASP A 181 -22.58 -15.21 -4.81
CA ASP A 181 -22.95 -15.27 -3.40
C ASP A 181 -21.90 -14.63 -2.49
N LYS A 182 -20.61 -14.93 -2.75
CA LYS A 182 -19.50 -14.36 -1.98
C LYS A 182 -19.33 -12.87 -2.26
N SER A 183 -19.50 -12.44 -3.52
CA SER A 183 -19.50 -11.03 -3.89
C SER A 183 -20.62 -10.27 -3.19
N ARG A 184 -21.83 -10.81 -3.21
CA ARG A 184 -23.01 -10.27 -2.52
C ARG A 184 -22.80 -10.18 -1.02
N TYR A 185 -22.18 -11.20 -0.40
CA TYR A 185 -21.81 -11.18 1.02
C TYR A 185 -20.92 -9.99 1.38
N TYR A 186 -19.86 -9.72 0.60
CA TYR A 186 -18.99 -8.57 0.87
C TYR A 186 -19.66 -7.23 0.57
N ALA A 187 -20.48 -7.16 -0.49
CA ALA A 187 -21.26 -5.98 -0.81
C ALA A 187 -22.25 -5.63 0.30
N ASP A 188 -22.92 -6.62 0.89
CA ASP A 188 -23.83 -6.47 2.04
C ASP A 188 -23.14 -5.88 3.27
N ILE A 189 -21.97 -6.41 3.63
CA ILE A 189 -21.19 -5.87 4.77
C ILE A 189 -20.83 -4.40 4.51
N GLY A 190 -20.30 -4.09 3.33
CA GLY A 190 -19.93 -2.71 2.98
C GLY A 190 -21.12 -1.76 2.97
N ALA A 191 -22.24 -2.18 2.40
CA ALA A 191 -23.47 -1.40 2.31
C ALA A 191 -24.05 -1.08 3.69
N LYS A 192 -24.08 -2.06 4.61
CA LYS A 192 -24.51 -1.89 6.00
C LYS A 192 -23.66 -0.88 6.77
N ASN A 193 -22.39 -0.74 6.40
CA ASN A 193 -21.46 0.22 7.01
C ASN A 193 -21.35 1.55 6.23
N GLY A 194 -22.26 1.80 5.27
CA GLY A 194 -22.39 3.09 4.61
C GLY A 194 -21.60 3.25 3.30
N SER A 195 -21.03 2.18 2.74
CA SER A 195 -20.39 2.25 1.41
C SER A 195 -21.44 2.37 0.30
N GLU A 196 -21.55 3.55 -0.30
CA GLU A 196 -22.43 3.79 -1.46
C GLU A 196 -22.05 2.93 -2.68
N LYS A 197 -20.75 2.67 -2.89
CA LYS A 197 -20.29 1.79 -3.98
C LYS A 197 -20.77 0.36 -3.76
N CYS A 198 -20.70 -0.14 -2.53
CA CYS A 198 -21.16 -1.50 -2.19
C CYS A 198 -22.70 -1.61 -2.18
N LYS A 199 -23.44 -0.54 -1.87
CA LYS A 199 -24.90 -0.49 -2.13
C LYS A 199 -25.22 -0.60 -3.62
N LYS A 200 -24.48 0.11 -4.47
CA LYS A 200 -24.64 0.01 -5.93
C LYS A 200 -24.38 -1.42 -6.42
N TYR A 201 -23.29 -2.05 -5.96
CA TYR A 201 -22.99 -3.44 -6.31
C TYR A 201 -24.10 -4.41 -5.93
N LEU A 202 -24.74 -4.27 -4.76
CA LEU A 202 -25.89 -5.10 -4.39
C LEU A 202 -27.05 -4.95 -5.38
N ASN A 203 -27.39 -3.72 -5.76
CA ASN A 203 -28.46 -3.49 -6.73
C ASN A 203 -28.12 -4.12 -8.10
N ASP A 204 -26.87 -3.98 -8.55
CA ASP A 204 -26.40 -4.54 -9.81
C ASP A 204 -26.45 -6.09 -9.80
N ILE A 205 -26.01 -6.71 -8.68
CA ILE A 205 -26.08 -8.17 -8.48
C ILE A 205 -27.55 -8.65 -8.46
N ASP A 206 -28.41 -7.99 -7.68
CA ASP A 206 -29.82 -8.37 -7.56
C ASP A 206 -30.56 -8.19 -8.90
N ASN A 207 -30.17 -7.23 -9.73
CA ASN A 207 -30.70 -7.07 -11.09
C ASN A 207 -30.18 -8.15 -12.05
N TYR A 208 -28.91 -8.52 -11.95
CA TYR A 208 -28.34 -9.61 -12.74
C TYR A 208 -29.04 -10.94 -12.45
N MET A 209 -29.33 -11.25 -11.18
CA MET A 209 -29.99 -12.50 -10.79
C MET A 209 -31.48 -12.60 -11.17
N LYS A 210 -32.12 -11.48 -11.57
CA LYS A 210 -33.54 -11.45 -11.97
C LYS A 210 -33.75 -11.71 -13.46
N ASN A 211 -32.70 -11.58 -14.28
CA ASN A 211 -32.73 -11.77 -15.73
C ASN A 211 -32.07 -13.09 -16.12
#